data_AF-A0AAU3Q3X6-F1
#
_entry.id   AF-A0AAU3Q3X6-F1
#
_cell.length_a   1.000
_cell.length_b   1.000
_cell.length_c   1.000
_cell.angle_alpha   90.00
_cell.angle_beta   90.00
_cell.angle_gamma   90.00
#
_symmetry.space_group_name_H-M   'P 1'
#
loop_
_entity.id
_entity.type
_entity.pdbx_description
1 polymer ?
#
loop_
_entity_poly.entity_id
_entity_poly.type
_entity_poly.pdbx_seq_one_letter_code
_entity_poly.pdbx_strand_id
1 'polypeptide(L)'
;MTDSPIEPDNTHSDLTLDQQAALSAAVERLRGEFDDIAADDDIDVMVRAAYAHVADHANIDNFLPLLAERYTRELLKAADAEQHGTRTSAEV
;
A
#
# COMPACT_ATOMS: atom_id res chain seq x y z
N MET A 1 -12.05 -32.45 -24.09
CA MET A 1 -11.67 -31.99 -22.74
C MET A 1 -11.37 -30.51 -22.87
N THR A 2 -12.35 -29.65 -22.61
CA THR A 2 -12.13 -28.22 -22.47
C THR A 2 -11.71 -27.97 -21.02
N ASP A 3 -10.46 -27.60 -20.81
CA ASP A 3 -10.05 -26.97 -19.56
C ASP A 3 -10.92 -25.72 -19.39
N SER A 4 -11.88 -25.78 -18.46
CA SER A 4 -12.55 -24.58 -17.99
C SER A 4 -11.49 -23.68 -17.37
N PRO A 5 -11.50 -22.37 -17.66
CA PRO A 5 -10.67 -21.42 -16.93
C PRO A 5 -10.94 -21.61 -15.43
N ILE A 6 -9.88 -21.87 -14.67
CA ILE A 6 -9.95 -21.81 -13.21
C ILE A 6 -10.14 -20.34 -12.89
N GLU A 7 -11.39 -19.91 -12.72
CA GLU A 7 -11.64 -18.61 -12.09
C GLU A 7 -11.12 -18.75 -10.66
N PRO A 8 -10.10 -17.97 -10.26
CA PRO A 8 -9.66 -17.98 -8.87
C PRO A 8 -10.89 -17.67 -8.00
N ASP A 9 -11.04 -18.44 -6.93
CA ASP A 9 -12.09 -18.23 -5.94
C ASP A 9 -11.81 -16.88 -5.24
N ASN A 10 -12.35 -15.80 -5.81
CA ASN A 10 -12.21 -14.42 -5.32
C ASN A 10 -13.03 -14.17 -4.04
N THR A 11 -13.32 -15.22 -3.27
CA THR A 11 -13.87 -15.09 -1.92
C THR A 11 -12.74 -14.65 -0.98
N HIS A 12 -12.38 -13.36 -1.09
CA HIS A 12 -11.36 -12.62 -0.35
C HIS A 12 -11.55 -12.78 1.17
N SER A 13 -11.07 -13.88 1.74
CA SER A 13 -11.16 -14.12 3.19
C SER A 13 -9.80 -14.09 3.86
N ASP A 14 -8.76 -14.58 3.17
CA ASP A 14 -7.40 -14.62 3.72
C ASP A 14 -6.36 -14.25 2.65
N LEU A 15 -5.43 -13.35 3.01
CA LEU A 15 -4.27 -13.02 2.17
C LEU A 15 -3.43 -14.27 1.91
N THR A 16 -3.04 -14.49 0.65
CA THR A 16 -2.08 -15.55 0.34
C THR A 16 -0.74 -15.28 1.04
N LEU A 17 0.06 -16.32 1.28
CA LEU A 17 1.38 -16.16 1.92
C LEU A 17 2.28 -15.19 1.12
N ASP A 18 2.22 -15.27 -0.20
CA ASP A 18 2.97 -14.37 -1.10
C ASP A 18 2.51 -12.92 -0.93
N GLN A 19 1.20 -12.68 -0.80
CA GLN A 19 0.68 -11.33 -0.56
C GLN A 19 1.05 -10.81 0.83
N GLN A 20 1.03 -11.66 1.87
CA GLN A 20 1.49 -11.28 3.22
C GLN A 20 2.97 -10.88 3.21
N ALA A 21 3.82 -11.68 2.53
CA ALA A 21 5.24 -11.38 2.38
C ALA A 21 5.47 -10.10 1.57
N ALA A 22 4.72 -9.90 0.49
CA ALA A 22 4.80 -8.69 -0.34
C ALA A 22 4.40 -7.43 0.42
N LEU A 23 3.31 -7.48 1.21
CA LEU A 23 2.89 -6.35 2.06
C LEU A 23 3.91 -6.05 3.15
N SER A 24 4.47 -7.08 3.79
CA SER A 24 5.52 -6.90 4.81
C SER A 24 6.75 -6.22 4.20
N ALA A 25 7.15 -6.65 3.00
CA ALA A 25 8.26 -6.03 2.29
C ALA A 25 7.95 -4.60 1.82
N ALA A 26 6.69 -4.29 1.48
CA ALA A 26 6.26 -2.94 1.14
C ALA A 26 6.32 -1.99 2.34
N VAL A 27 5.85 -2.44 3.52
CA VAL A 27 5.94 -1.68 4.77
C VAL A 27 7.40 -1.35 5.08
N GLU A 28 8.30 -2.33 5.02
CA GLU A 28 9.73 -2.11 5.28
C GLU A 28 10.35 -1.08 4.33
N ARG A 29 10.03 -1.16 3.03
CA ARG A 29 10.49 -0.17 2.04
C ARG A 29 9.97 1.23 2.32
N LEU A 30 8.70 1.35 2.71
CA LEU A 30 8.09 2.66 2.98
C LEU A 30 8.60 3.26 4.28
N ARG A 31 8.80 2.46 5.33
CA ARG A 31 9.43 2.92 6.58
C ARG A 31 10.82 3.49 6.32
N GLY A 32 11.65 2.78 5.56
CA GLY A 32 12.99 3.28 5.22
C GLY A 32 13.01 4.53 4.32
N GLU A 33 11.90 4.89 3.67
CA GLU A 33 11.82 6.07 2.80
C GLU A 33 11.14 7.27 3.47
N PHE A 34 10.29 7.04 4.47
CA PHE A 34 9.41 8.04 5.07
C PHE A 34 9.47 8.03 6.61
N ASP A 35 10.57 7.57 7.21
CA ASP A 35 10.77 7.49 8.66
C ASP A 35 10.73 8.87 9.36
N ASP A 36 11.05 9.93 8.62
CA ASP A 36 10.96 11.32 9.07
C ASP A 36 9.57 11.95 8.83
N ILE A 37 8.71 11.30 8.04
CA ILE A 37 7.40 11.81 7.66
C ILE A 37 6.26 11.17 8.46
N ALA A 38 6.31 9.86 8.68
CA ALA A 38 5.27 9.10 9.37
C ALA A 38 5.86 8.04 10.30
N ALA A 39 5.17 7.75 11.41
CA ALA A 39 5.59 6.71 12.32
C ALA A 39 5.45 5.31 11.68
N ASP A 40 6.34 4.39 12.06
CA ASP A 40 6.36 3.01 11.56
C ASP A 40 5.02 2.28 11.70
N ASP A 41 4.32 2.48 12.82
CA ASP A 41 3.00 1.87 13.08
C ASP A 41 1.92 2.47 12.17
N ASP A 42 2.00 3.77 11.87
CA ASP A 42 1.06 4.43 10.97
C ASP A 42 1.26 3.93 9.54
N ILE A 43 2.51 3.72 9.10
CA ILE A 43 2.81 3.17 7.77
C ILE A 43 2.21 1.76 7.61
N ASP A 44 2.29 0.89 8.61
CA ASP A 44 1.68 -0.45 8.55
C ASP A 44 0.15 -0.36 8.41
N VAL A 45 -0.49 0.49 9.21
CA VAL A 45 -1.95 0.73 9.13
C VAL A 45 -2.34 1.29 7.77
N MET A 46 -1.59 2.27 7.24
CA MET A 46 -1.86 2.87 5.94
C MET A 46 -1.74 1.85 4.81
N VAL A 47 -0.72 1.00 4.80
CA VAL A 47 -0.55 -0.05 3.78
C VAL A 47 -1.70 -1.05 3.82
N ARG A 48 -2.15 -1.46 5.02
CA ARG A 48 -3.32 -2.37 5.16
C ARG A 48 -4.61 -1.71 4.68
N ALA A 49 -4.82 -0.44 5.01
CA ALA A 49 -5.98 0.32 4.56
C ALA A 49 -5.95 0.52 3.02
N ALA A 50 -4.79 0.81 2.46
CA ALA A 50 -4.59 0.93 1.02
C ALA A 50 -4.90 -0.40 0.32
N TYR A 51 -4.44 -1.52 0.87
CA TYR A 51 -4.74 -2.86 0.35
C TYR A 51 -6.24 -3.12 0.31
N ALA A 52 -6.95 -2.88 1.42
CA ALA A 52 -8.41 -3.05 1.46
C ALA A 52 -9.11 -2.15 0.41
N HIS A 53 -8.69 -0.90 0.29
CA HIS A 53 -9.25 0.05 -0.67
C HIS A 53 -9.07 -0.39 -2.13
N VAL A 54 -7.89 -0.89 -2.50
CA VAL A 54 -7.64 -1.34 -3.88
C VAL A 54 -8.23 -2.73 -4.17
N ALA A 55 -8.37 -3.58 -3.14
CA ALA A 55 -8.97 -4.91 -3.25
C ALA A 55 -10.44 -4.86 -3.65
N ASP A 56 -11.20 -3.87 -3.16
CA ASP A 56 -12.64 -3.71 -3.45
C ASP A 56 -12.96 -3.60 -4.95
N HIS A 57 -11.98 -3.24 -5.78
CA HIS A 57 -12.18 -2.96 -7.22
C HIS A 57 -11.25 -3.77 -8.14
N ALA A 58 -10.45 -4.68 -7.60
CA ALA A 58 -9.48 -5.41 -8.39
C ALA A 58 -10.06 -6.67 -9.01
N ASN A 59 -9.70 -6.91 -10.28
CA ASN A 59 -9.98 -8.17 -10.97
C ASN A 59 -8.75 -9.11 -10.99
N ILE A 60 -7.59 -8.66 -10.50
CA ILE A 60 -6.33 -9.41 -10.51
C ILE A 60 -5.60 -9.19 -9.18
N ASP A 61 -5.62 -10.20 -8.32
CA ASP A 61 -5.16 -10.08 -6.93
C ASP A 61 -3.64 -10.01 -6.80
N ASN A 62 -2.89 -10.57 -7.76
CA ASN A 62 -1.43 -10.63 -7.71
C ASN A 62 -0.76 -9.25 -7.66
N PHE A 63 -1.44 -8.20 -8.14
CA PHE A 63 -0.90 -6.85 -8.13
C PHE A 63 -1.36 -6.02 -6.93
N LEU A 64 -2.26 -6.55 -6.08
CA LEU A 64 -2.82 -5.82 -4.95
C LEU A 64 -1.75 -5.29 -3.98
N PRO A 65 -0.73 -6.07 -3.57
CA PRO A 65 0.30 -5.55 -2.68
C PRO A 65 1.10 -4.39 -3.30
N LEU A 66 1.38 -4.45 -4.60
CA LEU A 66 2.11 -3.40 -5.32
C LEU A 66 1.25 -2.12 -5.47
N LEU A 67 -0.05 -2.29 -5.74
CA LEU A 67 -0.98 -1.16 -5.82
C LEU A 67 -1.17 -0.50 -4.46
N ALA A 68 -1.28 -1.28 -3.39
CA ALA A 68 -1.35 -0.77 -2.02
C ALA A 68 -0.10 0.04 -1.64
N GLU A 69 1.09 -0.47 -1.94
CA GLU A 69 2.35 0.24 -1.73
C GLU A 69 2.37 1.56 -2.50
N ARG A 70 2.05 1.52 -3.81
CA ARG A 70 2.08 2.71 -4.65
C ARG A 70 1.10 3.76 -4.15
N TYR A 71 -0.12 3.36 -3.80
CA TYR A 71 -1.12 4.27 -3.26
C TYR A 71 -0.63 4.94 -1.97
N THR A 72 -0.12 4.15 -1.03
CA THR A 72 0.42 4.65 0.25
C THR A 72 1.58 5.61 0.03
N ARG A 73 2.49 5.28 -0.89
CA ARG A 73 3.62 6.11 -1.27
C ARG A 73 3.20 7.48 -1.80
N GLU A 74 2.17 7.55 -2.63
CA GLU A 74 1.68 8.83 -3.14
C GLU A 74 1.02 9.68 -2.03
N LEU A 75 0.34 9.05 -1.06
CA LEU A 75 -0.16 9.76 0.11
C LEU A 75 0.98 10.32 0.98
N LEU A 76 2.02 9.53 1.22
CA LEU A 76 3.18 9.96 2.01
C LEU A 76 3.97 11.08 1.33
N LYS A 77 4.15 11.01 0.00
CA LYS A 77 4.76 12.11 -0.78
C LYS A 77 3.94 13.40 -0.70
N ALA A 78 2.60 13.29 -0.72
CA ALA A 78 1.74 14.45 -0.56
C ALA A 78 1.92 15.07 0.84
N ALA A 79 1.93 14.23 1.89
CA ALA A 79 2.18 14.68 3.26
C ALA A 79 3.57 15.34 3.41
N ASP A 80 4.61 14.75 2.82
CA ASP A 80 5.96 15.30 2.80
C ASP A 80 6.01 16.68 2.13
N ALA A 81 5.37 16.81 0.95
CA ALA A 81 5.29 18.09 0.25
C ALA A 81 4.59 19.18 1.07
N GLU A 82 3.55 18.82 1.83
CA GLU A 82 2.84 19.74 2.73
C GLU A 82 3.75 20.21 3.89
N GLN A 83 4.52 19.31 4.51
CA GLN A 83 5.46 19.68 5.59
C GLN A 83 6.53 20.65 5.10
N HIS A 84 7.08 20.40 3.90
CA HIS A 84 8.09 21.26 3.29
C HIS A 84 7.53 22.61 2.84
N GLY A 85 6.32 22.66 2.27
CA GLY A 85 5.65 23.91 1.92
C GLY A 85 5.29 24.77 3.15
N THR A 86 4.95 24.13 4.27
CA THR A 86 4.61 24.83 5.52
C THR A 86 5.86 25.44 6.19
N ARG A 87 7.02 24.78 6.11
CA ARG A 87 8.30 25.28 6.65
C ARG A 87 8.80 26.53 5.93
N THR A 88 8.66 26.59 4.60
CA THR A 88 9.05 27.78 3.80
C THR A 88 8.16 29.00 4.06
N SER A 89 6.89 28.83 4.42
CA SER A 89 5.98 29.95 4.70
C SER A 89 6.15 30.56 6.11
N ALA A 90 6.80 29.85 7.04
CA ALA A 90 7.04 30.34 8.40
C ALA A 90 8.35 31.16 8.54
N GLU A 91 9.18 31.21 7.49
CA GLU A 91 10.48 31.88 7.47
C GLU A 91 10.47 33.21 6.67
N VAL A 92 9.29 33.70 6.28
CA VAL A 92 9.07 34.97 5.54
C VAL A 92 8.14 35.88 6.32
#